data_AF-A0A3D0VNV4-F1
#
_entry.id   AF-A0A3D0VNV4-F1
#
_cell.length_a   1.000
_cell.length_b   1.000
_cell.length_c   1.000
_cell.angle_alpha   90.00
_cell.angle_beta   90.00
_cell.angle_gamma   90.00
#
_symmetry.space_group_name_H-M   'P 1'
#
loop_
_entity.id
_entity.type
_entity.pdbx_description
1 polymer ?
#
loop_
_entity_poly.entity_id
_entity_poly.type
_entity_poly.pdbx_seq_one_letter_code
_entity_poly.pdbx_strand_id
1 'polypeptide(L)'
;MEVLIVAKTHMRNGSCVGGYDITSKRNVRLLNANAENQPHDTEFNVGQVWEIEYAIRPVLNPPHIEDVLVLSKNFIREEKNPYTFLLNSVKIWKGDPTCIFDGKVNFPRGKSCFVTNTRGIPSQSVGFWMADKDLELTIFGDQKHFYYFGEYGDVYAIPFVGFQPVEDKIKKGSIIRVSLARWWNPNPNEDKRCYCQLSGWFMQ
;
A
#
# COMPACT_ATOMS: atom_id res chain seq x y z
N MET A 1 -14.70 -12.19 9.47
CA MET A 1 -14.47 -11.99 8.02
C MET A 1 -13.17 -12.68 7.63
N GLU A 2 -13.07 -13.33 6.46
CA GLU A 2 -11.78 -13.85 5.97
C GLU A 2 -10.96 -12.71 5.35
N VAL A 3 -9.77 -12.44 5.89
CA VAL A 3 -8.89 -11.36 5.47
C VAL A 3 -7.54 -11.92 5.04
N LEU A 4 -7.17 -11.73 3.77
CA LEU A 4 -5.82 -11.99 3.27
C LEU A 4 -4.93 -10.80 3.61
N ILE A 5 -3.82 -11.04 4.31
CA ILE A 5 -2.81 -10.02 4.58
C ILE A 5 -1.99 -9.79 3.30
N VAL A 6 -2.03 -8.56 2.79
CA VAL A 6 -1.42 -8.19 1.49
C VAL A 6 -0.30 -7.17 1.62
N ALA A 7 -0.11 -6.58 2.80
CA ALA A 7 1.01 -5.69 3.08
C ALA A 7 1.34 -5.65 4.57
N LYS A 8 2.63 -5.50 4.87
CA LYS A 8 3.15 -5.14 6.19
C LYS A 8 4.27 -4.15 5.96
N THR A 9 4.19 -2.97 6.59
CA THR A 9 5.09 -1.84 6.31
C THR A 9 5.66 -1.25 7.59
N HIS A 10 6.91 -0.80 7.50
CA HIS A 10 7.62 -0.17 8.61
C HIS A 10 7.01 1.20 8.93
N MET A 11 6.67 1.40 10.21
CA MET A 11 6.23 2.69 10.75
C MET A 11 7.12 3.06 11.93
N ARG A 12 7.19 4.35 12.28
CA ARG A 12 7.92 4.80 13.47
C ARG A 12 7.36 4.17 14.76
N ASN A 13 6.03 4.05 14.83
CA ASN A 13 5.31 3.50 15.98
C ASN A 13 4.50 2.29 15.49
N GLY A 14 5.12 1.11 15.50
CA GLY A 14 4.50 -0.16 15.10
C GLY A 14 4.65 -0.52 13.62
N SER A 15 3.67 -1.27 13.13
CA SER A 15 3.57 -1.79 11.77
C SER A 15 2.21 -1.42 11.18
N CYS A 16 2.20 -0.87 9.97
CA CYS A 16 0.94 -0.73 9.23
C CYS A 16 0.68 -2.03 8.45
N VAL A 17 -0.43 -2.69 8.77
CA VAL A 17 -0.85 -3.97 8.17
C VAL A 17 -2.04 -3.74 7.25
N GLY A 18 -1.87 -4.07 5.97
CA GLY A 18 -2.91 -4.00 4.96
C GLY A 18 -3.48 -5.38 4.67
N GLY A 19 -4.80 -5.48 4.61
CA GLY A 19 -5.53 -6.69 4.26
C GLY A 19 -6.48 -6.47 3.09
N TYR A 20 -6.89 -7.58 2.48
CA TYR A 20 -8.03 -7.66 1.59
C TYR A 20 -9.07 -8.57 2.23
N ASP A 21 -10.21 -8.00 2.61
CA ASP A 21 -11.35 -8.76 3.10
C ASP A 21 -12.00 -9.49 1.92
N ILE A 22 -11.85 -10.81 1.92
CA ILE A 22 -12.33 -11.72 0.89
C ILE A 22 -13.85 -11.78 0.89
N THR A 23 -14.46 -11.74 2.08
CA THR A 23 -15.91 -11.84 2.28
C THR A 23 -16.62 -10.59 1.74
N SER A 24 -16.13 -9.40 2.11
CA SER A 24 -16.75 -8.12 1.71
C SER A 24 -16.11 -7.47 0.48
N LYS A 25 -15.08 -8.10 -0.11
CA LYS A 25 -14.38 -7.68 -1.33
C LYS A 25 -13.85 -6.24 -1.27
N ARG A 26 -13.18 -5.90 -0.16
CA ARG A 26 -12.62 -4.55 0.05
C ARG A 26 -11.23 -4.59 0.66
N ASN A 27 -10.47 -3.53 0.40
CA ASN A 27 -9.25 -3.26 1.16
C ASN A 27 -9.58 -2.86 2.60
N VAL A 28 -8.72 -3.29 3.53
CA VAL A 28 -8.75 -2.92 4.95
C VAL A 28 -7.34 -2.56 5.45
N ARG A 29 -7.25 -1.62 6.39
CA ARG A 29 -6.05 -1.30 7.17
C ARG A 29 -6.32 -1.71 8.61
N LEU A 30 -5.58 -2.71 9.09
CA LEU A 30 -5.83 -3.33 10.39
C LEU A 30 -5.18 -2.50 11.50
N LEU A 31 -5.98 -1.77 12.26
CA LEU A 31 -5.57 -1.10 13.50
C LEU A 31 -5.83 -2.02 14.70
N ASN A 32 -5.13 -1.78 15.81
CA ASN A 32 -5.44 -2.44 17.08
C ASN A 32 -6.76 -1.90 17.68
N ALA A 33 -7.22 -2.49 18.78
CA ALA A 33 -8.44 -2.06 19.47
C ALA A 33 -8.41 -0.60 19.96
N ASN A 34 -7.22 -0.02 20.14
CA ASN A 34 -7.00 1.38 20.54
C ASN A 34 -6.94 2.36 19.35
N ALA A 35 -7.24 1.89 18.14
CA ALA A 35 -7.12 2.68 16.90
C ALA A 35 -5.70 3.14 16.56
N GLU A 36 -4.69 2.39 17.02
CA GLU A 36 -3.28 2.57 16.70
C GLU A 36 -2.81 1.54 15.66
N ASN A 37 -1.61 1.72 15.12
CA ASN A 37 -1.00 0.70 14.28
C ASN A 37 -0.81 -0.62 15.04
N GLN A 38 -0.66 -1.72 14.31
CA GLN A 38 -0.28 -2.99 14.93
C GLN A 38 1.11 -2.85 15.59
N PRO A 39 1.41 -3.62 16.63
CA PRO A 39 2.74 -3.60 17.23
C PRO A 39 3.80 -4.13 16.26
N HIS A 40 5.08 -3.84 16.54
CA HIS A 40 6.19 -4.25 15.66
C HIS A 40 6.28 -5.77 15.48
N ASP A 41 6.00 -6.51 16.55
CA ASP A 41 6.01 -7.97 16.64
C ASP A 41 4.65 -8.61 16.28
N THR A 42 3.77 -7.87 15.60
CA THR A 42 2.47 -8.40 15.16
C THR A 42 2.59 -9.70 14.36
N GLU A 43 1.73 -10.66 14.70
CA GLU A 43 1.69 -12.02 14.11
C GLU A 43 1.25 -12.04 12.65
N PHE A 44 0.59 -10.98 12.17
CA PHE A 44 0.19 -10.87 10.77
C PHE A 44 1.40 -10.85 9.83
N ASN A 45 1.42 -11.77 8.87
CA ASN A 45 2.41 -11.82 7.80
C ASN A 45 1.74 -11.84 6.42
N VAL A 46 2.39 -11.23 5.43
CA VAL A 46 1.89 -11.16 4.05
C VAL A 46 1.72 -12.56 3.48
N GLY A 47 0.60 -12.80 2.80
CA GLY A 47 0.22 -14.11 2.26
C GLY A 47 -0.62 -14.96 3.21
N GLN A 48 -0.78 -14.56 4.48
CA GLN A 48 -1.64 -15.29 5.42
C GLN A 48 -3.11 -14.87 5.29
N VAL A 49 -4.01 -15.83 5.48
CA VAL A 49 -5.45 -15.61 5.62
C VAL A 49 -5.85 -15.81 7.07
N TRP A 50 -6.55 -14.81 7.60
CA TRP A 50 -7.03 -14.77 8.97
C TRP A 50 -8.54 -14.61 9.00
N GLU A 51 -9.19 -15.26 9.95
CA GLU A 51 -10.53 -14.86 10.36
C GLU A 51 -10.37 -13.67 11.30
N ILE A 52 -10.92 -12.53 10.90
CA ILE A 52 -10.85 -11.29 11.68
C ILE A 52 -12.26 -10.79 11.90
N GLU A 53 -12.60 -10.56 13.17
CA GLU A 53 -13.73 -9.72 13.55
C GLU A 53 -13.21 -8.29 13.71
N TYR A 54 -13.84 -7.34 13.02
CA TYR A 54 -13.43 -5.94 13.09
C TYR A 54 -14.63 -4.99 13.07
N ALA A 55 -14.42 -3.81 13.62
CA ALA A 55 -15.32 -2.66 13.49
C ALA A 55 -14.70 -1.62 12.55
N ILE A 56 -15.53 -0.91 11.77
CA ILE A 56 -15.04 0.25 11.01
C ILE A 56 -14.61 1.33 12.00
N ARG A 57 -13.46 1.98 11.77
CA ARG A 57 -13.02 3.08 12.62
C ARG A 57 -14.06 4.21 12.62
N PRO A 58 -14.51 4.71 13.78
CA PRO A 58 -15.59 5.72 13.84
C PRO A 58 -15.28 7.03 13.12
N VAL A 59 -14.02 7.48 13.19
CA VAL A 59 -13.56 8.71 12.54
C VAL A 59 -12.57 8.34 11.44
N LEU A 60 -13.00 8.47 10.19
CA LEU A 60 -12.19 8.26 9.00
C LEU A 60 -11.72 9.61 8.45
N ASN A 61 -10.48 9.64 7.96
CA ASN A 61 -9.92 10.82 7.31
C ASN A 61 -9.57 10.44 5.86
N PRO A 62 -10.38 10.83 4.86
CA PRO A 62 -10.10 10.55 3.46
C PRO A 62 -8.69 10.98 3.04
N PRO A 63 -7.98 10.20 2.21
CA PRO A 63 -8.45 9.00 1.51
C PRO A 63 -8.44 7.72 2.36
N HIS A 64 -8.04 7.77 3.63
CA HIS A 64 -7.87 6.60 4.50
C HIS A 64 -9.20 6.12 5.09
N ILE A 65 -10.06 5.59 4.24
CA ILE A 65 -11.39 5.08 4.60
C ILE A 65 -11.41 3.56 4.84
N GLU A 66 -10.25 2.92 4.74
CA GLU A 66 -10.08 1.47 4.91
C GLU A 66 -9.75 1.06 6.35
N ASP A 67 -9.63 2.02 7.27
CA ASP A 67 -9.27 1.74 8.67
C ASP A 67 -10.34 0.93 9.39
N VAL A 68 -9.91 -0.18 9.98
CA VAL A 68 -10.74 -1.05 10.82
C VAL A 68 -10.03 -1.37 12.12
N LEU A 69 -10.78 -1.54 13.20
CA LEU A 69 -10.31 -1.93 14.53
C LEU A 69 -10.45 -3.43 14.67
N VAL A 70 -9.34 -4.15 14.81
CA VAL A 70 -9.36 -5.60 15.05
C VAL A 70 -9.89 -5.87 16.46
N LEU A 71 -10.99 -6.62 16.55
CA LEU A 71 -11.62 -7.03 17.80
C LEU A 71 -11.18 -8.45 18.21
N SER A 72 -11.14 -9.36 17.23
CA SER A 72 -10.63 -10.71 17.40
C SER A 72 -9.95 -11.20 16.11
N LYS A 73 -9.04 -12.16 16.24
CA LYS A 73 -8.28 -12.72 15.11
C LYS A 73 -7.98 -14.20 15.35
N ASN A 74 -8.12 -15.00 14.31
CA ASN A 74 -7.72 -16.40 14.31
C ASN A 74 -7.04 -16.74 12.97
N PHE A 75 -5.87 -17.37 13.03
CA PHE A 75 -5.15 -17.77 11.81
C PHE A 75 -5.88 -18.93 11.14
N ILE A 76 -6.05 -18.87 9.82
CA ILE A 76 -6.70 -19.95 9.06
C ILE A 76 -5.66 -20.74 8.26
N ARG A 77 -4.93 -20.05 7.38
CA ARG A 77 -4.03 -20.69 6.40
C ARG A 77 -3.05 -19.69 5.79
N GLU A 78 -2.05 -20.21 5.11
CA GLU A 78 -1.29 -19.45 4.12
C GLU A 78 -1.95 -19.59 2.75
N GLU A 79 -2.10 -18.49 2.03
CA GLU A 79 -2.51 -18.49 0.63
C GLU A 79 -1.34 -18.98 -0.23
N LYS A 80 -1.53 -20.12 -0.90
CA LYS A 80 -0.47 -20.77 -1.67
C LYS A 80 -0.12 -20.00 -2.93
N ASN A 81 -1.09 -19.30 -3.52
CA ASN A 81 -0.87 -18.52 -4.74
C ASN A 81 -1.53 -17.13 -4.62
N PRO A 82 -0.95 -16.23 -3.82
CA PRO A 82 -1.53 -14.91 -3.58
C PRO A 82 -1.59 -14.07 -4.87
N TYR A 83 -0.65 -14.26 -5.79
CA TYR A 83 -0.69 -13.61 -7.10
C TYR A 83 -1.95 -13.98 -7.87
N THR A 84 -2.21 -15.28 -8.06
CA THR A 84 -3.39 -15.75 -8.80
C THR A 84 -4.69 -15.40 -8.09
N PHE A 85 -4.71 -15.48 -6.76
CA PHE A 85 -5.85 -15.05 -5.97
C PHE A 85 -6.17 -13.57 -6.23
N LEU A 86 -5.17 -12.69 -6.09
CA LEU A 86 -5.35 -11.25 -6.25
C LEU A 86 -5.74 -10.89 -7.69
N LEU A 87 -5.09 -11.51 -8.69
CA LEU A 87 -5.39 -11.30 -10.10
C LEU A 87 -6.88 -11.51 -10.43
N ASN A 88 -7.50 -12.49 -9.77
CA ASN A 88 -8.90 -12.85 -9.99
C ASN A 88 -9.89 -12.14 -9.06
N SER A 89 -9.42 -11.54 -7.96
CA SER A 89 -10.30 -11.10 -6.87
C SER A 89 -10.34 -9.59 -6.66
N VAL A 90 -9.35 -8.83 -7.14
CA VAL A 90 -9.22 -7.40 -6.84
C VAL A 90 -9.25 -6.53 -8.11
N LYS A 91 -9.63 -5.27 -7.96
CA LYS A 91 -9.39 -4.27 -9.01
C LYS A 91 -7.91 -3.93 -9.04
N ILE A 92 -7.31 -4.00 -10.23
CA ILE A 92 -5.90 -3.71 -10.47
C ILE A 92 -5.81 -2.55 -11.47
N TRP A 93 -5.15 -1.46 -11.08
CA TRP A 93 -4.78 -0.40 -12.02
C TRP A 93 -3.69 -0.92 -12.96
N LYS A 94 -3.77 -0.61 -14.26
CA LYS A 94 -2.83 -1.12 -15.27
C LYS A 94 -2.26 0.04 -16.09
N GLY A 95 -0.96 0.00 -16.36
CA GLY A 95 -0.25 1.02 -17.14
C GLY A 95 0.82 1.73 -16.33
N ASP A 96 1.13 2.96 -16.73
CA ASP A 96 2.11 3.81 -16.07
C ASP A 96 1.61 4.29 -14.68
N PRO A 97 2.50 4.81 -13.80
CA PRO A 97 2.13 5.20 -12.45
C PRO A 97 1.03 6.27 -12.36
N THR A 98 0.76 7.06 -13.41
CA THR A 98 -0.26 8.10 -13.36
C THR A 98 -1.69 7.56 -13.27
N CYS A 99 -1.92 6.27 -13.51
CA CYS A 99 -3.25 5.65 -13.43
C CYS A 99 -3.72 5.32 -11.99
N ILE A 100 -2.81 5.36 -10.99
CA ILE A 100 -3.15 4.98 -9.61
C ILE A 100 -3.88 6.10 -8.87
N PHE A 101 -4.63 5.74 -7.82
CA PHE A 101 -5.34 6.70 -6.95
C PHE A 101 -6.19 7.73 -7.70
N ASP A 102 -7.01 7.26 -8.65
CA ASP A 102 -7.89 8.06 -9.49
C ASP A 102 -7.17 9.14 -10.34
N GLY A 103 -5.88 8.96 -10.64
CA GLY A 103 -5.09 9.94 -11.39
C GLY A 103 -4.70 11.20 -10.60
N LYS A 104 -4.92 11.19 -9.29
CA LYS A 104 -4.75 12.36 -8.41
C LYS A 104 -3.35 12.49 -7.81
N VAL A 105 -2.44 11.57 -8.13
CA VAL A 105 -1.05 11.61 -7.63
C VAL A 105 -0.25 12.68 -8.37
N ASN A 106 0.45 13.52 -7.61
CA ASN A 106 1.46 14.43 -8.11
C ASN A 106 2.80 13.71 -8.21
N PHE A 107 3.47 13.90 -9.36
CA PHE A 107 4.77 13.32 -9.68
C PHE A 107 5.79 14.44 -9.91
N PRO A 108 6.24 15.13 -8.86
CA PRO A 108 7.30 16.13 -8.98
C PRO A 108 8.62 15.47 -9.44
N ARG A 109 9.32 16.13 -10.37
CA ARG A 109 10.62 15.65 -10.86
C ARG A 109 11.63 15.53 -9.71
N GLY A 110 12.22 14.34 -9.57
CA GLY A 110 13.27 14.07 -8.58
C GLY A 110 12.82 14.06 -7.12
N LYS A 111 11.50 13.99 -6.84
CA LYS A 111 10.95 13.93 -5.48
C LYS A 111 9.90 12.82 -5.38
N SER A 112 9.62 12.36 -4.15
CA SER A 112 8.59 11.37 -3.91
C SER A 112 7.21 11.88 -4.36
N CYS A 113 6.42 10.98 -4.93
CA CYS A 113 5.06 11.28 -5.38
C CYS A 113 4.06 11.38 -4.21
N PHE A 114 3.03 12.21 -4.36
CA PHE A 114 2.07 12.49 -3.28
C PHE A 114 0.71 13.00 -3.77
N VAL A 115 -0.31 12.88 -2.92
CA VAL A 115 -1.63 13.48 -3.10
C VAL A 115 -1.77 14.74 -2.23
N THR A 116 -2.50 15.73 -2.73
CA THR A 116 -2.87 16.97 -2.02
C THR A 116 -4.39 17.16 -2.07
N ASN A 117 -4.94 17.96 -1.16
CA ASN A 117 -6.36 18.33 -1.23
C ASN A 117 -6.71 19.10 -2.51
N THR A 118 -5.79 19.93 -3.01
CA THR A 118 -6.00 20.77 -4.20
C THR A 118 -6.17 20.00 -5.50
N ARG A 119 -5.63 18.79 -5.60
CA ARG A 119 -5.80 17.90 -6.76
C ARG A 119 -6.97 16.92 -6.60
N GLY A 120 -7.74 17.07 -5.52
CA GLY A 120 -8.82 16.18 -5.13
C GLY A 120 -8.35 14.98 -4.32
N ILE A 121 -9.27 14.41 -3.55
CA ILE A 121 -9.00 13.27 -2.67
C ILE A 121 -9.36 11.97 -3.40
N PRO A 122 -8.45 10.98 -3.48
CA PRO A 122 -8.75 9.66 -4.01
C PRO A 122 -9.85 8.93 -3.24
N SER A 123 -10.55 8.04 -3.94
CA SER A 123 -11.59 7.17 -3.37
C SER A 123 -11.06 6.15 -2.36
N GLN A 124 -9.76 5.83 -2.41
CA GLN A 124 -9.10 4.87 -1.55
C GLN A 124 -7.64 5.28 -1.32
N SER A 125 -7.10 4.97 -0.15
CA SER A 125 -5.70 5.24 0.23
C SER A 125 -4.77 4.08 -0.07
N VAL A 126 -5.30 2.97 -0.58
CA VAL A 126 -4.53 1.77 -0.87
C VAL A 126 -5.09 1.09 -2.12
N GLY A 127 -4.24 0.48 -2.94
CA GLY A 127 -4.71 -0.42 -4.00
C GLY A 127 -3.62 -1.28 -4.64
N PHE A 128 -3.98 -1.93 -5.73
CA PHE A 128 -3.11 -2.82 -6.49
C PHE A 128 -2.84 -2.22 -7.87
N TRP A 129 -1.61 -2.27 -8.30
CA TRP A 129 -1.15 -1.73 -9.58
C TRP A 129 -0.28 -2.76 -10.30
N MET A 130 -0.49 -2.90 -11.60
CA MET A 130 0.35 -3.71 -12.47
C MET A 130 0.98 -2.78 -13.49
N ALA A 131 2.27 -2.52 -13.29
CA ALA A 131 3.06 -1.70 -14.17
C ALA A 131 3.19 -2.35 -15.55
N ASP A 132 3.17 -1.52 -16.59
CA ASP A 132 3.41 -1.93 -17.98
C ASP A 132 4.91 -2.06 -18.33
N LYS A 133 5.79 -1.74 -17.36
CA LYS A 133 7.25 -1.84 -17.42
C LYS A 133 7.81 -2.38 -16.11
N ASP A 134 9.06 -2.81 -16.15
CA ASP A 134 9.84 -3.13 -14.96
C ASP A 134 10.05 -1.87 -14.11
N LEU A 135 10.16 -2.05 -12.79
CA LEU A 135 10.62 -1.03 -11.87
C LEU A 135 12.00 -1.39 -11.34
N GLU A 136 12.92 -0.44 -11.34
CA GLU A 136 14.30 -0.66 -10.90
C GLU A 136 14.52 -0.15 -9.50
N LEU A 137 15.16 -0.95 -8.65
CA LEU A 137 15.53 -0.54 -7.30
C LEU A 137 16.70 0.43 -7.35
N THR A 138 16.62 1.48 -6.54
CA THR A 138 17.77 2.29 -6.18
C THR A 138 17.77 2.51 -4.67
N ILE A 139 18.95 2.38 -4.07
CA ILE A 139 19.17 2.53 -2.64
C ILE A 139 20.03 3.78 -2.42
N PHE A 140 19.49 4.75 -1.69
CA PHE A 140 20.19 5.97 -1.29
C PHE A 140 20.27 6.01 0.25
N GLY A 141 21.43 5.67 0.80
CA GLY A 141 21.56 5.40 2.24
C GLY A 141 20.65 4.23 2.64
N ASP A 142 19.80 4.43 3.64
CA ASP A 142 18.83 3.42 4.08
C ASP A 142 17.51 3.45 3.31
N GLN A 143 17.33 4.43 2.42
CA GLN A 143 16.07 4.63 1.70
C GLN A 143 16.04 3.85 0.40
N LYS A 144 15.02 3.01 0.25
CA LYS A 144 14.78 2.17 -0.92
C LYS A 144 13.71 2.80 -1.78
N HIS A 145 14.01 3.01 -3.05
CA HIS A 145 13.08 3.57 -4.03
C HIS A 145 13.02 2.69 -5.26
N PHE A 146 11.82 2.47 -5.77
CA PHE A 146 11.64 1.86 -7.08
C PHE A 146 11.35 2.94 -8.11
N TYR A 147 12.07 2.86 -9.22
CA TYR A 147 12.01 3.81 -10.32
C TYR A 147 11.27 3.20 -11.49
N TYR A 148 10.28 3.93 -12.00
CA TYR A 148 9.66 3.66 -13.28
C TYR A 148 10.23 4.63 -14.33
N PHE A 149 10.73 4.10 -15.44
CA PHE A 149 11.27 4.86 -16.56
C PHE A 149 10.27 4.91 -17.73
N GLY A 150 9.64 6.07 -17.92
CA GLY A 150 8.68 6.37 -18.99
C GLY A 150 9.35 6.52 -20.36
N GLU A 151 8.54 6.57 -21.43
CA GLU A 151 9.05 6.62 -22.81
C GLU A 151 9.66 7.97 -23.19
N TYR A 152 9.17 9.07 -22.59
CA TYR A 152 9.58 10.44 -22.94
C TYR A 152 10.51 11.07 -21.89
N GLY A 153 11.28 10.24 -21.17
CA GLY A 153 12.18 10.70 -20.12
C GLY A 153 11.50 10.98 -18.77
N ASP A 154 10.21 10.64 -18.63
CA ASP A 154 9.53 10.66 -17.34
C ASP A 154 10.16 9.64 -16.40
N VAL A 155 10.43 10.06 -15.16
CA VAL A 155 11.02 9.20 -14.13
C VAL A 155 10.20 9.35 -12.86
N TYR A 156 9.58 8.26 -12.42
CA TYR A 156 8.77 8.23 -11.21
C TYR A 156 9.48 7.44 -10.13
N ALA A 157 9.87 8.12 -9.05
CA ALA A 157 10.48 7.50 -7.89
C ALA A 157 9.41 7.24 -6.81
N ILE A 158 9.23 5.97 -6.43
CA ILE A 158 8.26 5.56 -5.41
C ILE A 158 9.00 4.86 -4.27
N PRO A 159 8.97 5.39 -3.04
CA PRO A 159 9.65 4.76 -1.91
C PRO A 159 9.04 3.40 -1.58
N PHE A 160 9.88 2.44 -1.19
CA PHE A 160 9.48 1.15 -0.68
C PHE A 160 9.57 1.12 0.85
N VAL A 161 8.48 0.69 1.48
CA VAL A 161 8.35 0.66 2.96
C VAL A 161 7.90 -0.70 3.49
N GLY A 162 7.81 -1.72 2.64
CA GLY A 162 7.40 -3.07 3.03
C GLY A 162 8.48 -3.83 3.80
N PHE A 163 8.04 -4.84 4.54
CA PHE A 163 8.93 -5.80 5.23
C PHE A 163 9.49 -6.89 4.30
N GLN A 164 8.91 -7.06 3.10
CA GLN A 164 9.36 -8.05 2.13
C GLN A 164 10.84 -7.79 1.75
N PRO A 165 11.67 -8.84 1.62
CA PRO A 165 13.03 -8.70 1.09
C PRO A 165 13.02 -7.99 -0.26
N VAL A 166 13.94 -7.04 -0.44
CA VAL A 166 14.01 -6.30 -1.70
C VAL A 166 14.70 -7.09 -2.80
N GLU A 167 14.20 -6.90 -4.01
CA GLU A 167 14.80 -7.37 -5.26
C GLU A 167 15.28 -6.16 -6.05
N ASP A 168 16.33 -6.31 -6.85
CA ASP A 168 16.88 -5.22 -7.68
C ASP A 168 15.87 -4.69 -8.70
N LYS A 169 14.82 -5.47 -8.98
CA LYS A 169 13.81 -5.16 -9.98
C LYS A 169 12.48 -5.81 -9.62
N ILE A 170 11.39 -5.04 -9.73
CA ILE A 170 10.04 -5.60 -9.80
C ILE A 170 9.69 -5.75 -11.28
N LYS A 171 9.49 -6.98 -11.74
CA LYS A 171 9.22 -7.25 -13.16
C LYS A 171 7.84 -6.75 -13.58
N LYS A 172 7.73 -6.31 -14.83
CA LYS A 172 6.45 -6.08 -15.50
C LYS A 172 5.54 -7.29 -15.29
N GLY A 173 4.26 -7.01 -15.03
CA GLY A 173 3.26 -8.05 -14.80
C GLY A 173 3.18 -8.55 -13.36
N SER A 174 4.05 -8.10 -12.45
CA SER A 174 3.84 -8.24 -11.00
C SER A 174 2.64 -7.41 -10.54
N ILE A 175 1.96 -7.88 -9.49
CA ILE A 175 0.92 -7.11 -8.80
C ILE A 175 1.59 -6.34 -7.66
N ILE A 176 1.72 -5.04 -7.82
CA ILE A 176 2.36 -4.12 -6.87
C ILE A 176 1.30 -3.57 -5.92
N ARG A 177 1.56 -3.63 -4.62
CA ARG A 177 0.71 -3.02 -3.60
C ARG A 177 1.17 -1.59 -3.34
N VAL A 178 0.32 -0.62 -3.68
CA VAL A 178 0.57 0.81 -3.44
C VAL A 178 -0.28 1.34 -2.28
N SER A 179 0.27 2.28 -1.51
CA SER A 179 -0.42 2.91 -0.39
C SER A 179 -0.07 4.38 -0.26
N LEU A 180 -0.99 5.14 0.33
CA LEU A 180 -0.81 6.53 0.71
C LEU A 180 -0.52 6.62 2.20
N ALA A 181 0.57 7.30 2.57
CA ALA A 181 0.82 7.71 3.95
C ALA A 181 -0.32 8.60 4.47
N ARG A 182 -0.44 8.71 5.80
CA ARG A 182 -1.38 9.66 6.44
C ARG A 182 -1.05 11.10 6.02
N TRP A 183 -1.95 12.05 6.29
CA TRP A 183 -1.70 13.47 6.02
C TRP A 183 -0.54 14.00 6.89
N TRP A 184 0.59 14.30 6.27
CA TRP A 184 1.73 14.95 6.92
C TRP A 184 2.60 15.72 5.92
N ASN A 185 3.49 16.57 6.41
CA ASN A 185 4.53 17.22 5.62
C ASN A 185 5.78 17.35 6.51
N PRO A 186 6.99 17.05 6.02
CA PRO A 186 8.23 17.30 6.77
C PRO A 186 8.41 18.79 7.10
N ASN A 187 7.93 19.69 6.25
CA ASN A 187 7.87 21.11 6.51
C ASN A 187 6.52 21.47 7.14
N PRO A 188 6.45 21.85 8.42
CA PRO A 188 5.19 22.17 9.09
C PRO A 188 4.51 23.44 8.54
N ASN A 189 5.23 24.27 7.78
CA ASN A 189 4.70 25.49 7.16
C ASN A 189 4.06 25.24 5.80
N GLU A 190 4.14 24.01 5.28
CA GLU A 190 3.51 23.63 4.02
C GLU A 190 2.28 22.76 4.27
N ASP A 191 1.35 22.78 3.30
CA ASP A 191 0.17 21.93 3.35
C ASP A 191 0.53 20.46 3.52
N LYS A 192 -0.27 19.76 4.34
CA LYS A 192 -0.15 18.31 4.52
C LYS A 192 -0.41 17.59 3.20
N ARG A 193 0.31 16.48 3.01
CA ARG A 193 0.25 15.63 1.82
C ARG A 193 0.11 14.17 2.24
N CYS A 194 -0.36 13.35 1.31
CA CYS A 194 -0.30 11.91 1.44
C CYS A 194 0.74 11.37 0.47
N TYR A 195 1.93 11.01 0.96
CA TYR A 195 2.99 10.45 0.14
C TYR A 195 2.61 9.05 -0.36
N CYS A 196 2.83 8.80 -1.65
CA CYS A 196 2.59 7.50 -2.28
C CYS A 196 3.82 6.61 -2.12
N GLN A 197 3.57 5.33 -1.81
CA GLN A 197 4.59 4.38 -1.39
C GLN A 197 4.27 2.98 -1.94
N LEU A 198 5.31 2.20 -2.24
CA LEU A 198 5.21 0.77 -2.46
C LEU A 198 5.24 0.05 -1.11
N SER A 199 4.28 -0.85 -0.92
CA SER A 199 4.08 -1.59 0.33
C SER A 199 4.30 -3.10 0.21
N GLY A 200 4.57 -3.59 -1.01
CA GLY A 200 4.86 -4.99 -1.34
C GLY A 200 4.55 -5.30 -2.81
N TRP A 201 4.88 -6.49 -3.26
CA TRP A 201 4.49 -6.99 -4.59
C TRP A 201 4.30 -8.52 -4.58
N PHE A 202 3.56 -9.00 -5.57
CA PHE A 202 3.32 -10.42 -5.82
C PHE A 202 3.73 -10.74 -7.24
N MET A 203 4.55 -11.78 -7.40
CA MET A 203 5.06 -12.25 -8.69
C MET A 203 4.27 -13.45 -9.19
N GLN A 204 4.33 -13.67 -10.51
CA GLN A 204 3.73 -14.83 -11.19
C GLN A 204 4.33 -16.16 -10.73
#